data_AF-M5FK05-F1
#
_entry.id   AF-M5FK05-F1
#
_cell.length_a   1.000
_cell.length_b   1.000
_cell.length_c   1.000
_cell.angle_alpha   90.00
_cell.angle_beta   90.00
_cell.angle_gamma   90.00
#
_symmetry.space_group_name_H-M   'P 1'
#
loop_
_entity.id
_entity.type
_entity.pdbx_description
1 polymer ?
#
loop_
_entity_poly.entity_id
_entity_poly.type
_entity_poly.pdbx_seq_one_letter_code
_entity_poly.pdbx_strand_id
1 'polypeptide(L)'
;MPTRNVVLTEHHQEVIDRLVETGRYQNASEVLRDGLRLVEQREAREKARLAALREAARIGFQDIEEGRLRDVRDDSLEEFMSSLGERASVRAKNADR
;
A
#
# COMPACT_ATOMS: atom_id res chain seq x y z
N MET A 1 -16.03 28.04 7.76
CA MET A 1 -15.65 26.85 6.97
C MET A 1 -16.73 26.59 5.93
N PRO A 2 -16.40 26.14 4.72
CA PRO A 2 -17.41 25.72 3.75
C PRO A 2 -18.22 24.55 4.30
N THR A 3 -19.53 24.55 4.05
CA THR A 3 -20.44 23.48 4.46
C THR A 3 -20.94 22.72 3.25
N ARG A 4 -21.23 21.42 3.43
CA ARG A 4 -21.83 20.57 2.41
C ARG A 4 -22.81 19.61 3.07
N ASN A 5 -24.02 19.56 2.55
CA ASN A 5 -25.04 18.64 3.03
C ASN A 5 -24.80 17.27 2.42
N VAL A 6 -24.90 16.23 3.25
CA VAL A 6 -24.76 14.82 2.85
C VAL A 6 -25.98 14.06 3.33
N VAL A 7 -26.46 13.13 2.52
CA VAL A 7 -27.55 12.22 2.90
C VAL A 7 -26.89 10.97 3.49
N LEU A 8 -27.28 10.62 4.71
CA LEU A 8 -26.78 9.44 5.41
C LEU A 8 -27.83 8.33 5.34
N THR A 9 -27.35 7.08 5.35
CA THR A 9 -28.19 5.93 5.61
C THR A 9 -28.38 5.78 7.12
N GLU A 10 -29.39 5.03 7.54
CA GLU A 10 -29.63 4.72 8.96
C GLU A 10 -28.36 4.18 9.64
N HIS A 11 -27.71 3.21 9.00
CA HIS A 11 -26.47 2.62 9.52
C HIS A 11 -25.35 3.65 9.74
N HIS A 12 -25.16 4.61 8.82
CA HIS A 12 -24.13 5.63 8.99
C HIS A 12 -24.46 6.58 10.14
N GLN A 13 -25.74 6.90 10.33
CA GLN A 13 -26.22 7.70 11.45
C GLN A 13 -25.92 7.00 12.78
N GLU A 14 -26.30 5.73 12.93
CA GLU A 14 -26.00 4.92 14.13
C GLU A 14 -24.51 4.86 14.47
N VAL A 15 -23.64 4.71 13.45
CA VAL A 15 -22.19 4.69 13.64
C VAL A 15 -21.69 6.05 14.14
N ILE A 16 -22.15 7.14 13.54
CA ILE A 16 -21.77 8.50 13.94
C ILE A 16 -22.24 8.78 15.36
N ASP A 17 -23.50 8.49 15.67
CA ASP A 17 -24.08 8.75 16.99
C ASP A 17 -23.33 7.99 18.08
N ARG A 18 -23.10 6.69 17.90
CA ARG A 18 -22.30 5.90 18.83
C ARG A 18 -20.89 6.47 19.06
N LEU A 19 -20.24 6.95 18.00
CA LEU A 19 -18.89 7.53 18.08
C LEU A 19 -18.87 8.88 18.83
N VAL A 20 -19.96 9.65 18.75
CA VAL A 20 -20.10 10.91 19.46
C VAL A 20 -20.54 10.68 20.91
N GLU A 21 -21.53 9.82 21.14
CA GLU A 21 -22.05 9.47 22.48
C GLU A 21 -20.97 8.86 23.38
N THR A 22 -20.06 8.05 22.81
CA THR A 22 -18.91 7.50 23.54
C THR A 22 -17.82 8.54 23.83
N GLY A 23 -17.97 9.77 23.35
CA GLY A 23 -17.01 10.86 23.52
C GLY A 23 -15.76 10.75 22.66
N ARG A 24 -15.67 9.75 21.77
CA ARG A 24 -14.51 9.59 20.87
C ARG A 24 -14.37 10.74 19.89
N TYR A 25 -15.49 11.35 19.50
CA TYR A 25 -15.53 12.58 18.70
C TYR A 25 -16.53 13.56 19.32
N GLN A 26 -16.31 14.85 19.16
CA GLN A 26 -17.18 15.87 19.74
C GLN A 26 -18.47 16.08 18.93
N ASN A 27 -18.46 15.75 17.64
CA ASN A 27 -19.60 15.93 16.74
C ASN A 27 -19.42 15.13 15.43
N ALA A 28 -20.53 14.99 14.69
CA ALA A 28 -20.55 14.31 13.40
C ALA A 28 -19.57 14.90 12.38
N SER A 29 -19.33 16.21 12.40
CA SER A 29 -18.42 16.85 11.45
C SER A 29 -16.97 16.42 11.66
N GLU A 30 -16.55 16.10 12.90
CA GLU A 30 -15.23 15.52 13.17
C GLU A 30 -15.11 14.10 12.63
N VAL A 31 -16.14 13.27 12.86
CA VAL A 31 -16.19 11.90 12.34
C VAL A 31 -16.07 11.90 10.81
N LEU A 32 -16.84 12.75 10.14
CA LEU A 32 -16.82 12.87 8.67
C LEU A 32 -15.47 13.37 8.15
N ARG A 33 -14.84 14.34 8.82
CA ARG A 33 -13.49 14.81 8.44
C ARG A 33 -12.43 13.74 8.61
N ASP A 34 -12.53 12.93 9.66
CA ASP A 34 -11.60 11.81 9.86
C ASP A 34 -11.82 10.71 8.82
N GLY A 35 -13.08 10.40 8.52
CA GLY A 35 -13.43 9.52 7.39
C GLY A 35 -12.86 10.02 6.06
N LEU A 36 -12.97 11.32 5.76
CA LEU A 36 -12.39 11.91 4.56
C LEU A 36 -10.85 11.79 4.56
N ARG A 37 -10.19 12.03 5.69
CA ARG A 37 -8.74 11.86 5.82
C ARG A 37 -8.31 10.42 5.53
N LEU A 38 -9.10 9.43 5.95
CA LEU A 38 -8.82 8.02 5.63
C LEU A 38 -8.93 7.75 4.11
N VAL A 39 -9.91 8.36 3.44
CA VAL A 39 -10.04 8.28 1.97
C VAL A 39 -8.83 8.93 1.30
N GLU A 40 -8.45 10.15 1.69
CA GLU A 40 -7.28 10.85 1.16
C GLU A 40 -5.99 10.04 1.34
N GLN A 41 -5.78 9.43 2.51
CA GLN A 41 -4.63 8.58 2.74
C GLN A 41 -4.64 7.32 1.87
N ARG A 42 -5.81 6.72 1.62
CA ARG A 42 -5.93 5.56 0.73
C ARG A 42 -5.56 5.93 -0.70
N GLU A 43 -6.08 7.04 -1.20
CA GLU A 43 -5.75 7.57 -2.54
C GLU A 43 -4.25 7.88 -2.67
N ALA A 44 -3.66 8.50 -1.65
CA ALA A 44 -2.22 8.80 -1.63
C ALA A 44 -1.37 7.52 -1.66
N ARG A 45 -1.75 6.50 -0.87
CA ARG A 45 -1.07 5.19 -0.86
C ARG A 45 -1.18 4.49 -2.21
N GLU A 46 -2.36 4.49 -2.83
CA GLU A 46 -2.57 3.86 -4.13
C GLU A 46 -1.74 4.55 -5.22
N LYS A 47 -1.73 5.89 -5.24
CA LYS A 47 -0.91 6.66 -6.17
C LYS A 47 0.58 6.36 -5.98
N ALA A 48 1.06 6.31 -4.74
CA ALA A 48 2.45 5.98 -4.43
C ALA A 48 2.80 4.54 -4.86
N ARG A 49 1.91 3.57 -4.61
CA ARG A 49 2.08 2.18 -5.04
C ARG A 49 2.18 2.07 -6.55
N LEU A 50 1.29 2.72 -7.29
CA LEU A 50 1.32 2.73 -8.76
C LEU A 50 2.58 3.39 -9.30
N ALA A 51 3.04 4.48 -8.68
CA ALA A 51 4.29 5.13 -9.06
C ALA A 51 5.50 4.19 -8.86
N ALA A 52 5.58 3.52 -7.71
CA ALA A 52 6.63 2.55 -7.42
C ALA A 52 6.62 1.36 -8.39
N LEU A 53 5.44 0.82 -8.71
CA LEU A 53 5.31 -0.29 -9.66
C LEU A 53 5.72 0.12 -11.08
N ARG A 54 5.33 1.32 -11.53
CA ARG A 54 5.73 1.85 -12.84
C ARG A 54 7.23 2.05 -12.93
N GLU A 55 7.85 2.57 -11.87
CA GLU A 55 9.29 2.74 -11.83
C GLU A 55 10.04 1.41 -11.82
N ALA A 56 9.60 0.44 -11.01
CA ALA A 56 10.16 -0.90 -11.01
C ALA A 56 10.06 -1.59 -12.38
N ALA A 57 8.91 -1.45 -13.06
CA ALA A 57 8.73 -1.97 -14.41
C ALA A 57 9.65 -1.27 -15.41
N ARG A 58 9.77 0.07 -15.34
CA ARG A 58 10.67 0.85 -16.19
C ARG A 58 12.12 0.37 -16.05
N ILE A 59 12.59 0.19 -14.82
CA ILE A 59 13.93 -0.34 -14.53
C ILE A 59 14.08 -1.74 -15.12
N GLY A 60 13.10 -2.63 -14.89
CA GLY A 60 13.13 -3.99 -15.42
C GLY A 60 13.19 -4.05 -16.96
N PHE A 61 12.41 -3.22 -17.65
CA PHE A 61 12.48 -3.14 -19.11
C PHE A 61 13.82 -2.60 -19.62
N GLN A 62 14.35 -1.57 -18.95
CA GLN A 62 15.68 -1.05 -19.27
C GLN A 62 16.77 -2.12 -19.07
N ASP A 63 16.70 -2.91 -17.99
CA ASP A 63 17.62 -4.02 -17.75
C ASP A 63 17.53 -5.08 -18.85
N ILE A 64 16.33 -5.37 -19.37
CA ILE A 64 16.14 -6.29 -20.50
C ILE A 64 16.79 -5.74 -21.77
N GLU A 65 16.54 -4.48 -22.11
CA GLU A 65 17.11 -3.82 -23.30
C GLU A 65 18.64 -3.78 -23.24
N GLU A 66 19.20 -3.56 -22.06
CA GLU A 66 20.65 -3.51 -21.83
C GLU A 66 21.27 -4.91 -21.60
N GLY A 67 20.48 -5.98 -21.74
CA GLY A 67 20.95 -7.37 -21.63
C GLY A 67 21.31 -7.80 -20.20
N ARG A 68 20.93 -7.03 -19.18
CA ARG A 68 21.09 -7.36 -17.75
C ARG A 68 20.00 -8.33 -17.27
N LEU A 69 19.84 -9.42 -18.00
CA LEU A 69 18.91 -10.49 -17.66
C LEU A 69 19.66 -11.81 -17.50
N ARG A 70 19.07 -12.71 -16.72
CA ARG A 70 19.50 -14.11 -16.67
C ARG A 70 18.39 -14.94 -17.28
N ASP A 71 18.69 -15.60 -18.39
CA ASP A 71 17.80 -16.63 -18.92
C ASP A 71 17.81 -17.84 -17.98
N VAL A 72 16.63 -18.29 -17.57
CA VAL A 72 16.40 -19.40 -16.65
C VAL A 72 15.37 -20.31 -17.28
N ARG A 73 15.74 -21.57 -17.48
CA ARG A 73 14.83 -22.58 -18.01
C ARG A 73 13.82 -22.98 -16.94
N ASP A 74 12.62 -23.34 -17.38
CA ASP A 74 11.50 -23.73 -16.51
C ASP A 74 11.87 -24.90 -15.57
N ASP A 75 12.59 -25.90 -16.11
CA ASP A 75 13.08 -27.07 -15.37
C ASP A 75 14.09 -26.74 -14.25
N SER A 76 14.69 -25.55 -14.29
CA SER A 76 15.71 -25.08 -13.35
C SER A 76 15.23 -23.94 -12.44
N LEU A 77 13.97 -23.49 -12.61
CA LEU A 77 13.48 -22.29 -11.94
C LEU A 77 13.49 -22.43 -10.41
N GLU A 78 13.06 -23.59 -9.90
CA GLU A 78 13.00 -23.85 -8.45
C GLU A 78 14.40 -23.86 -7.80
N GLU A 79 15.38 -24.48 -8.47
CA GLU A 79 16.78 -24.49 -8.02
C GLU A 79 17.35 -23.07 -8.04
N PHE A 80 17.10 -22.32 -9.11
CA PHE A 80 17.56 -20.94 -9.23
C PHE A 80 17.00 -20.06 -8.11
N MET A 81 15.70 -20.14 -7.85
CA MET A 81 15.01 -19.42 -6.77
C MET A 81 15.56 -19.80 -5.39
N SER A 82 15.79 -21.09 -5.15
CA SER A 82 16.37 -21.58 -3.89
C SER A 82 17.77 -21.01 -3.68
N SER A 83 18.61 -21.00 -4.72
CA SER A 83 19.96 -20.42 -4.66
C SER A 83 19.95 -18.91 -4.36
N LEU A 84 18.94 -18.18 -4.87
CA LEU A 84 18.77 -16.75 -4.57
C LEU A 84 18.42 -16.55 -3.09
N GLY A 85 17.50 -17.37 -2.56
CA GLY A 85 17.11 -17.34 -1.15
C GLY A 85 18.28 -17.61 -0.21
N GLU A 86 19.10 -18.62 -0.51
CA GLU A 86 20.31 -18.93 0.26
C GLU A 86 21.31 -17.77 0.27
N ARG A 87 21.61 -17.20 -0.90
CA ARG A 87 22.50 -16.03 -1.02
C ARG A 87 21.98 -14.83 -0.22
N ALA A 88 20.68 -14.57 -0.27
CA ALA A 88 20.06 -13.49 0.48
C ALA A 88 20.16 -13.72 2.00
N SER A 89 19.92 -14.96 2.47
CA SER A 89 20.03 -15.32 3.89
C SER A 89 21.46 -15.14 4.42
N VAL A 90 22.46 -15.59 3.65
CA VAL A 90 23.88 -15.41 4.01
C VAL A 90 24.24 -13.92 4.09
N ARG A 91 23.80 -13.12 3.12
CA ARG A 91 24.05 -11.67 3.12
C ARG A 91 23.43 -10.97 4.33
N ALA A 92 22.20 -11.33 4.71
CA ALA A 92 21.54 -10.79 5.88
C ALA A 92 22.29 -11.13 7.18
N LYS A 93 22.72 -12.39 7.35
CA LYS A 93 23.49 -12.84 8.53
C LYS A 93 24.84 -12.13 8.68
N ASN A 94 25.45 -11.72 7.56
CA ASN A 94 26.72 -11.00 7.57
C ASN A 94 26.56 -9.50 7.79
N ALA A 95 25.37 -8.92 7.57
CA ALA A 95 25.09 -7.50 7.80
C ALA A 95 24.73 -7.20 9.28
N ASP A 96 24.27 -8.21 10.02
CA ASP A 96 23.91 -8.14 11.45
C ASP A 96 25.10 -8.41 12.41
N ARG A 97 26.33 -8.58 11.87
CA ARG A 97 27.57 -8.77 12.63
C ARG A 97 28.44 -7.52 12.55
#